data_AF-A0A926AI72-F1
#
_entry.id   AF-A0A926AI72-F1
#
_cell.length_a   1.000
_cell.length_b   1.000
_cell.length_c   1.000
_cell.angle_alpha   90.00
_cell.angle_beta   90.00
_cell.angle_gamma   90.00
#
_symmetry.space_group_name_H-M   'P 1'
#
loop_
_entity.id
_entity.type
_entity.pdbx_description
1 polymer ?
#
loop_
_entity_poly.entity_id
_entity_poly.type
_entity_poly.pdbx_seq_one_letter_code
_entity_poly.pdbx_strand_id
1 'polypeptide(L)'
;MLAVELATMLDEVKRVAPVWNPDLDDGIVLVLSPLWRLFPQHRAWQNELKARWDDLCAGKYDWSHLAMRLWPERVVPKCTEDLSLAIAHRLDQILWDENKTERAEEAGTESAAGNDQAEMYDGGVEEERPKKKAKRAKRAPRWTLKPAVNKKLIDQLIADRTNLTVKDALKNLLEAPMPGGNAPRAPAAPKAPKRAKKAAVEGLF
;
A
#
# COMPACT_ATOMS: atom_id res chain seq x y z
N MET A 1 -5.93 41.75 -4.53
CA MET A 1 -5.03 40.60 -4.78
C MET A 1 -5.01 39.65 -3.58
N LEU A 2 -4.53 40.08 -2.40
CA LEU A 2 -4.49 39.26 -1.18
C LEU A 2 -5.86 38.70 -0.73
N ALA A 3 -6.93 39.50 -0.78
CA ALA A 3 -8.26 39.05 -0.38
C ALA A 3 -8.79 37.87 -1.22
N VAL A 4 -8.46 37.85 -2.52
CA VAL A 4 -8.84 36.76 -3.43
C VAL A 4 -8.05 35.48 -3.12
N GLU A 5 -6.75 35.63 -2.82
CA GLU A 5 -5.89 34.51 -2.43
C GLU A 5 -6.35 33.87 -1.11
N LEU A 6 -6.69 34.69 -0.11
CA LEU A 6 -7.22 34.21 1.18
C LEU A 6 -8.58 33.53 1.02
N ALA A 7 -9.48 34.06 0.19
CA ALA A 7 -10.75 33.41 -0.12
C ALA A 7 -10.54 32.05 -0.79
N THR A 8 -9.62 31.97 -1.75
CA THR A 8 -9.27 30.72 -2.43
C THR A 8 -8.69 29.70 -1.44
N MET A 9 -7.77 30.12 -0.57
CA MET A 9 -7.21 29.24 0.46
C MET A 9 -8.29 28.74 1.42
N LEU A 10 -9.22 29.60 1.83
CA LEU A 10 -10.33 29.22 2.70
C LEU A 10 -11.23 28.17 2.04
N ASP A 11 -11.52 28.32 0.74
CA ASP A 11 -12.33 27.35 0.00
C ASP A 11 -11.63 25.99 -0.13
N GLU A 12 -10.33 25.97 -0.38
CA GLU A 12 -9.53 24.74 -0.38
C GLU A 12 -9.46 24.08 1.00
N VAL A 13 -9.30 24.86 2.08
CA VAL A 13 -9.33 24.35 3.46
C VAL A 13 -10.70 23.75 3.79
N LYS A 14 -11.79 24.43 3.45
CA LYS A 14 -13.15 23.93 3.66
C LYS A 14 -13.40 22.61 2.91
N ARG A 15 -12.86 22.49 1.70
CA ARG A 15 -12.99 21.28 0.88
C ARG A 15 -12.29 20.08 1.50
N VAL A 16 -11.08 20.28 2.00
CA VAL A 16 -10.25 19.19 2.52
C VAL A 16 -10.52 18.86 3.99
N ALA A 17 -11.04 19.80 4.78
CA ALA A 17 -11.25 19.62 6.22
C ALA A 17 -12.05 18.36 6.60
N PRO A 18 -13.14 17.96 5.91
CA PRO A 18 -13.88 16.75 6.29
C PRO A 18 -13.10 15.45 6.03
N VAL A 19 -12.25 15.43 4.99
CA VAL A 19 -11.47 14.25 4.58
C VAL A 19 -10.14 14.14 5.33
N TRP A 20 -9.61 15.25 5.83
CA TRP A 20 -8.32 15.29 6.50
C TRP A 20 -8.42 14.74 7.93
N ASN A 21 -7.77 13.60 8.17
CA ASN A 21 -7.70 12.92 9.46
C ASN A 21 -6.28 12.37 9.63
N PRO A 22 -5.33 13.16 10.15
CA PRO A 22 -3.94 12.75 10.26
C PRO A 22 -3.79 11.55 11.21
N ASP A 23 -2.98 10.59 10.80
CA ASP A 23 -2.60 9.42 11.60
C ASP A 23 -1.06 9.27 11.58
N LEU A 24 -0.48 8.85 12.71
CA LEU A 24 0.98 8.76 12.85
C LEU A 24 1.56 7.63 12.00
N ASP A 25 0.81 6.54 11.81
CA ASP A 25 1.30 5.35 11.11
C ASP A 25 1.37 5.54 9.58
N ASP A 26 0.68 6.55 9.04
CA ASP A 26 0.56 6.81 7.60
C ASP A 26 1.78 7.55 6.99
N GLY A 27 2.57 8.22 7.83
CA GLY A 27 3.69 9.05 7.43
C GLY A 27 3.29 10.43 6.89
N ILE A 28 4.16 11.41 7.15
CA ILE A 28 3.82 12.85 6.97
C ILE A 28 3.44 13.23 5.53
N VAL A 29 4.10 12.65 4.53
CA VAL A 29 3.84 12.98 3.12
C VAL A 29 2.44 12.49 2.71
N LEU A 30 2.02 11.32 3.20
CA LEU A 30 0.70 10.77 2.89
C LEU A 30 -0.40 11.53 3.61
N VAL A 31 -0.19 11.86 4.90
CA VAL A 31 -1.08 12.69 5.71
C VAL A 31 -1.34 14.06 5.09
N LEU A 32 -0.30 14.67 4.51
CA LEU A 32 -0.40 15.97 3.85
C LEU A 32 -0.84 15.86 2.38
N SER A 33 -0.88 14.66 1.80
CA SER A 33 -1.22 14.48 0.39
C SER A 33 -2.55 15.11 -0.03
N PRO A 34 -3.65 15.08 0.76
CA PRO A 34 -4.91 15.74 0.37
C PRO A 34 -4.79 17.27 0.30
N LEU A 35 -3.80 17.86 0.99
CA LEU A 35 -3.58 19.29 1.12
C LEU A 35 -2.77 19.89 -0.03
N TRP A 36 -2.38 19.11 -1.05
CA TRP A 36 -1.51 19.54 -2.15
C TRP A 36 -1.97 20.84 -2.85
N ARG A 37 -3.28 21.11 -2.84
CA ARG A 37 -3.89 22.33 -3.41
C ARG A 37 -3.56 23.62 -2.63
N LEU A 38 -3.15 23.52 -1.37
CA LEU A 38 -2.80 24.64 -0.48
C LEU A 38 -1.37 25.17 -0.68
N PHE A 39 -0.55 24.52 -1.52
CA PHE A 39 0.87 24.88 -1.70
C PHE A 39 1.20 25.45 -3.09
N PRO A 40 0.43 26.41 -3.65
CA PRO A 40 0.66 26.91 -5.02
C PRO A 40 2.01 27.62 -5.20
N GLN A 41 2.58 28.15 -4.11
CA GLN A 41 3.87 28.86 -4.13
C GLN A 41 5.07 27.90 -4.05
N HIS A 42 4.89 26.67 -3.56
CA HIS A 42 5.97 25.71 -3.34
C HIS A 42 5.82 24.48 -4.25
N ARG A 43 6.10 24.67 -5.55
CA ARG A 43 5.81 23.68 -6.62
C ARG A 43 6.43 22.30 -6.40
N ALA A 44 7.66 22.21 -5.89
CA ALA A 44 8.31 20.92 -5.65
C ALA A 44 7.51 20.06 -4.66
N TRP A 45 7.10 20.68 -3.55
CA TRP A 45 6.28 20.05 -2.52
C TRP A 45 4.86 19.75 -2.99
N GLN A 46 4.23 20.70 -3.70
CA GLN A 46 2.93 20.46 -4.31
C GLN A 46 2.92 19.25 -5.25
N ASN A 47 3.95 19.10 -6.09
CA ASN A 47 4.06 17.97 -7.01
C ASN A 47 4.27 16.65 -6.27
N GLU A 48 5.09 16.65 -5.21
CA GLU A 48 5.30 15.47 -4.36
C GLU A 48 3.99 15.03 -3.69
N LEU A 49 3.27 15.96 -3.06
CA LEU A 49 1.98 15.67 -2.43
C LEU A 49 0.94 15.21 -3.45
N LYS A 50 0.89 15.83 -4.64
CA LYS A 50 -0.02 15.43 -5.71
C LYS A 50 0.27 14.01 -6.20
N ALA A 51 1.54 13.67 -6.42
CA ALA A 51 1.93 12.33 -6.84
C ALA A 51 1.52 11.28 -5.79
N ARG A 52 1.69 11.59 -4.50
CA ARG A 52 1.30 10.70 -3.40
C ARG A 52 -0.22 10.60 -3.25
N TRP A 53 -0.94 11.69 -3.48
CA TRP A 53 -2.39 11.70 -3.54
C TRP A 53 -2.92 10.82 -4.66
N ASP A 54 -2.30 10.86 -5.85
CA ASP A 54 -2.70 10.02 -6.99
C ASP A 54 -2.41 8.54 -6.74
N ASP A 55 -1.26 8.24 -6.17
CA ASP A 55 -0.90 6.88 -5.73
C ASP A 55 -1.87 6.34 -4.66
N LEU A 56 -2.31 7.19 -3.73
CA LEU A 56 -3.31 6.88 -2.70
C LEU A 56 -4.69 6.62 -3.33
N CYS A 57 -5.11 7.45 -4.28
CA CYS A 57 -6.34 7.25 -5.05
C CYS A 57 -6.29 5.94 -5.86
N ALA A 58 -5.12 5.57 -6.38
CA ALA A 58 -4.89 4.31 -7.09
C ALA A 58 -4.82 3.07 -6.16
N GLY A 59 -4.80 3.26 -4.84
CA GLY A 59 -4.77 2.18 -3.85
C GLY A 59 -3.39 1.61 -3.55
N LYS A 60 -2.31 2.32 -3.89
CA LYS A 60 -0.93 1.89 -3.56
C LYS A 60 -0.62 1.95 -2.05
N TYR A 61 -1.37 2.75 -1.32
CA TYR A 61 -1.23 2.93 0.12
C TYR A 61 -2.46 2.43 0.90
N ASP A 62 -3.08 1.34 0.45
CA ASP A 62 -4.26 0.77 1.13
C ASP A 62 -3.97 0.32 2.57
N TRP A 63 -2.69 0.17 2.95
CA TRP A 63 -2.27 -0.05 4.33
C TRP A 63 -2.49 1.16 5.26
N SER A 64 -2.66 2.37 4.69
CA SER A 64 -2.82 3.59 5.47
C SER A 64 -4.23 3.75 6.04
N HIS A 65 -4.33 4.29 7.26
CA HIS A 65 -5.60 4.63 7.89
C HIS A 65 -6.38 5.67 7.06
N LEU A 66 -5.68 6.58 6.39
CA LEU A 66 -6.28 7.52 5.44
C LEU A 66 -6.98 6.78 4.28
N ALA A 67 -6.37 5.74 3.69
CA ALA A 67 -7.03 4.96 2.64
C ALA A 67 -8.30 4.26 3.16
N MET A 68 -8.24 3.68 4.36
CA MET A 68 -9.41 3.03 4.98
C MET A 68 -10.55 4.01 5.25
N ARG A 69 -10.23 5.24 5.66
CA ARG A 69 -11.23 6.29 5.87
C ARG A 69 -11.89 6.74 4.58
N LEU A 70 -11.11 6.89 3.51
CA LEU A 70 -11.58 7.43 2.23
C LEU A 70 -12.30 6.38 1.38
N TRP A 71 -11.80 5.15 1.36
CA TRP A 71 -12.33 4.05 0.53
C TRP A 71 -12.46 2.74 1.33
N PRO A 72 -13.30 2.68 2.38
CA PRO A 72 -13.51 1.44 3.12
C PRO A 72 -14.00 0.29 2.23
N GLU A 73 -14.82 0.59 1.22
CA GLU A 73 -15.28 -0.37 0.21
C GLU A 73 -14.15 -1.01 -0.61
N ARG A 74 -13.01 -0.35 -0.73
CA ARG A 74 -11.82 -0.87 -1.42
C ARG A 74 -10.92 -1.65 -0.48
N VAL A 75 -10.72 -1.14 0.74
CA VAL A 75 -9.70 -1.65 1.67
C VAL A 75 -10.20 -2.86 2.47
N VAL A 76 -11.46 -2.84 2.93
CA VAL A 76 -12.02 -3.93 3.76
C VAL A 76 -11.99 -5.29 3.02
N PRO A 77 -12.39 -5.40 1.74
CA PRO A 77 -12.30 -6.67 1.03
C PRO A 77 -10.87 -7.21 0.92
N LYS A 78 -9.89 -6.33 0.67
CA LYS A 78 -8.47 -6.72 0.59
C LYS A 78 -7.95 -7.29 1.92
N CYS A 79 -8.50 -6.86 3.06
CA CYS A 79 -8.13 -7.41 4.37
C CYS A 79 -8.52 -8.89 4.55
N THR A 80 -9.43 -9.42 3.71
CA THR A 80 -9.76 -10.86 3.70
C THR A 80 -8.75 -11.69 2.90
N GLU A 81 -7.95 -11.05 2.06
CA GLU A 81 -6.95 -11.70 1.21
C GLU A 81 -5.54 -11.58 1.82
N ASP A 82 -5.28 -10.50 2.56
CA ASP A 82 -3.98 -10.18 3.14
C ASP A 82 -4.07 -9.92 4.65
N LEU A 83 -3.44 -10.80 5.43
CA LEU A 83 -3.34 -10.68 6.89
C LEU A 83 -2.60 -9.42 7.33
N SER A 84 -1.52 -9.04 6.65
CA SER A 84 -0.74 -7.85 7.02
C SER A 84 -1.57 -6.58 6.89
N LEU A 85 -2.41 -6.52 5.84
CA LEU A 85 -3.36 -5.44 5.64
C LEU A 85 -4.47 -5.47 6.72
N ALA A 86 -4.96 -6.64 7.07
CA ALA A 86 -5.92 -6.77 8.17
C ALA A 86 -5.35 -6.28 9.51
N ILE A 87 -4.08 -6.57 9.82
CA ILE A 87 -3.40 -6.11 11.03
C ILE A 87 -3.24 -4.58 11.04
N ALA A 88 -2.85 -3.99 9.89
CA ALA A 88 -2.75 -2.54 9.74
C ALA A 88 -4.05 -1.84 10.12
N HIS A 89 -5.19 -2.43 9.74
CA HIS A 89 -6.54 -1.90 10.01
C HIS A 89 -7.24 -2.46 11.25
N ARG A 90 -6.54 -3.24 12.09
CA ARG A 90 -7.10 -3.88 13.30
C ARG A 90 -8.32 -4.77 13.00
N LEU A 91 -8.32 -5.41 11.83
CA LEU A 91 -9.33 -6.36 11.37
C LEU A 91 -8.89 -7.82 11.53
N ASP A 92 -7.63 -8.06 11.89
CA ASP A 92 -7.04 -9.39 12.05
C ASP A 92 -7.82 -10.26 13.02
N GLN A 93 -8.21 -9.74 14.19
CA GLN A 93 -8.97 -10.48 15.19
C GLN A 93 -10.38 -10.87 14.74
N ILE A 94 -10.93 -10.16 13.74
CA ILE A 94 -12.26 -10.39 13.19
C ILE A 94 -12.19 -11.38 12.02
N LEU A 95 -11.20 -11.20 11.14
CA LEU A 95 -11.12 -11.90 9.86
C LEU A 95 -10.26 -13.16 9.89
N TRP A 96 -9.25 -13.23 10.77
CA TRP A 96 -8.23 -14.28 10.75
C TRP A 96 -8.12 -15.01 12.09
N ASP A 97 -7.86 -16.32 12.03
CA ASP A 97 -7.54 -17.16 13.18
C ASP A 97 -6.11 -17.71 13.06
N GLU A 98 -5.42 -17.80 14.19
CA GLU A 98 -4.10 -18.40 14.30
C GLU A 98 -4.21 -19.92 14.52
N ASN A 99 -3.59 -20.70 13.65
CA ASN A 99 -3.44 -22.15 13.82
C ASN A 99 -2.41 -22.41 14.92
N LYS A 100 -2.87 -22.56 16.16
CA LYS A 100 -2.04 -22.80 17.35
C LYS A 100 -1.34 -24.16 17.37
N THR A 101 -1.61 -25.05 16.41
CA THR A 101 -1.06 -26.41 16.36
C THR A 101 0.48 -26.44 16.30
N GLU A 102 1.12 -25.42 15.71
CA GLU A 102 2.59 -25.42 15.55
C GLU A 102 3.36 -24.97 16.82
N ARG A 103 2.77 -24.10 17.65
CA ARG A 103 3.45 -23.58 18.87
C ARG A 103 3.64 -24.67 19.94
N ALA A 104 2.75 -25.68 19.94
CA ALA A 104 2.86 -26.83 20.84
C ALA A 104 3.93 -27.84 20.35
N GLU A 105 4.14 -27.94 19.03
CA GLU A 105 5.14 -28.85 18.45
C GLU A 105 6.56 -28.29 18.54
N GLU A 106 6.77 -26.99 18.30
CA GLU A 106 8.09 -26.34 18.40
C GLU A 106 8.57 -26.23 19.87
N ALA A 107 7.67 -26.05 20.84
CA ALA A 107 8.00 -26.06 22.27
C ALA A 107 8.39 -27.46 22.80
N GLY A 108 7.99 -28.54 22.13
CA GLY A 108 8.36 -29.91 22.50
C GLY A 108 9.76 -30.34 22.05
N THR A 109 10.38 -29.60 21.12
CA THR A 109 11.71 -29.92 20.58
C THR A 109 12.88 -29.25 21.31
N GLU A 110 12.61 -28.25 22.16
CA GLU A 110 13.66 -27.48 22.84
C GLU A 110 14.15 -28.12 24.15
N SER A 111 13.46 -29.15 24.68
CA SER A 111 13.82 -29.81 25.95
C SER A 111 14.75 -31.03 25.82
N ALA A 112 15.27 -31.35 24.63
CA ALA A 112 16.08 -32.55 24.39
C ALA A 112 17.56 -32.26 24.04
N ALA A 113 18.03 -31.02 24.16
CA ALA A 113 19.46 -30.71 24.08
C ALA A 113 20.11 -30.84 25.47
N GLY A 114 20.10 -32.08 25.99
CA GLY A 114 20.89 -32.48 27.14
C GLY A 114 22.37 -32.58 26.74
N ASN A 115 23.19 -31.89 27.51
CA ASN A 115 24.63 -31.72 27.38
C ASN A 115 25.39 -33.05 27.49
N ASP A 116 26.23 -33.40 26.51
CA ASP A 116 27.33 -34.38 26.70
C ASP A 116 28.55 -33.93 25.90
N GLN A 117 29.51 -33.38 26.62
CA GLN A 117 30.85 -33.04 26.13
C GLN A 117 31.77 -34.21 26.52
N ALA A 118 32.20 -35.00 25.53
CA ALA A 118 33.26 -35.98 25.70
C ALA A 118 34.17 -35.94 24.47
N GLU A 119 35.46 -35.67 24.71
CA GLU A 119 36.54 -35.64 23.75
C GLU A 119 36.91 -37.04 23.22
N MET A 120 37.72 -37.03 22.15
CA MET A 120 38.79 -37.99 21.78
C MET A 120 38.60 -38.70 20.44
N TYR A 121 39.59 -38.51 19.55
CA TYR A 121 39.77 -39.09 18.22
C TYR A 121 39.88 -40.62 18.24
N ASP A 122 39.31 -41.33 17.25
CA ASP A 122 40.05 -42.18 16.29
C ASP A 122 39.14 -42.64 15.12
N GLY A 123 39.76 -42.89 13.96
CA GLY A 123 39.13 -42.99 12.64
C GLY A 123 38.24 -44.19 12.36
N GLY A 124 37.42 -44.05 11.31
CA GLY A 124 36.59 -45.13 10.77
C GLY A 124 35.80 -44.71 9.53
N VAL A 125 36.21 -45.25 8.39
CA VAL A 125 35.55 -45.44 7.07
C VAL A 125 34.20 -44.74 6.85
N GLU A 126 34.17 -43.82 5.89
CA GLU A 126 32.93 -43.26 5.32
C GLU A 126 32.16 -44.34 4.55
N GLU A 127 31.18 -44.97 5.21
CA GLU A 127 30.11 -45.68 4.53
C GLU A 127 28.99 -44.68 4.18
N GLU A 128 28.91 -44.29 2.91
CA GLU A 128 27.86 -43.38 2.41
C GLU A 128 26.47 -44.01 2.54
N ARG A 129 25.75 -43.64 3.60
CA ARG A 129 24.34 -43.95 3.78
C ARG A 129 23.50 -43.20 2.72
N PRO A 130 22.63 -43.88 1.96
CA PRO A 130 21.87 -43.22 0.90
C PRO A 130 20.89 -42.19 1.47
N LYS A 131 21.14 -40.91 1.19
CA LYS A 131 20.30 -39.75 1.54
C LYS A 131 19.01 -39.78 0.71
N LYS A 132 18.04 -40.62 1.08
CA LYS A 132 16.68 -40.52 0.56
C LYS A 132 16.05 -39.23 1.08
N LYS A 133 16.05 -38.18 0.26
CA LYS A 133 15.32 -36.94 0.53
C LYS A 133 13.82 -37.25 0.53
N ALA A 134 13.25 -37.52 1.70
CA ALA A 134 11.80 -37.54 1.86
C ALA A 134 11.25 -36.16 1.45
N LYS A 135 10.26 -36.15 0.53
CA LYS A 135 9.56 -34.91 0.17
C LYS A 135 8.79 -34.45 1.41
N ARG A 136 9.32 -33.42 2.06
CA ARG A 136 8.69 -32.76 3.21
C ARG A 136 7.30 -32.27 2.78
N ALA A 137 6.27 -32.76 3.45
CA ALA A 137 4.90 -32.31 3.22
C ALA A 137 4.83 -30.78 3.39
N LYS A 138 4.04 -30.09 2.55
CA LYS A 138 3.83 -28.65 2.67
C LYS A 138 3.13 -28.38 4.01
N ARG A 139 3.78 -27.62 4.90
CA ARG A 139 3.20 -27.18 6.18
C ARG A 139 1.95 -26.34 5.89
N ALA A 140 0.93 -26.52 6.73
CA ALA A 140 -0.25 -25.66 6.70
C ALA A 140 0.15 -24.21 7.07
N PRO A 141 -0.54 -23.19 6.54
CA PRO A 141 -0.25 -21.82 6.92
C PRO A 141 -0.61 -21.55 8.39
N ARG A 142 0.22 -20.78 9.09
CA ARG A 142 0.00 -20.37 10.49
C ARG A 142 -1.30 -19.59 10.69
N TRP A 143 -1.78 -18.90 9.66
CA TRP A 143 -2.98 -18.07 9.71
C TRP A 143 -3.96 -18.49 8.64
N THR A 144 -5.25 -18.53 9.00
CA THR A 144 -6.35 -18.87 8.11
C THR A 144 -7.54 -17.94 8.33
N LEU A 145 -8.28 -17.64 7.26
CA LEU A 145 -9.49 -16.83 7.35
C LEU A 145 -10.56 -17.57 8.17
N LYS A 146 -11.29 -16.84 9.03
CA LYS A 146 -12.35 -17.47 9.84
C LYS A 146 -13.49 -17.96 8.95
N PRO A 147 -14.10 -19.13 9.23
CA PRO A 147 -15.26 -19.62 8.49
C PRO A 147 -16.47 -18.68 8.51
N ALA A 148 -16.56 -17.81 9.54
CA ALA A 148 -17.63 -16.83 9.68
C ALA A 148 -17.49 -15.62 8.74
N VAL A 149 -16.35 -15.42 8.08
CA VAL A 149 -16.15 -14.32 7.13
C VAL A 149 -17.02 -14.57 5.90
N ASN A 150 -18.00 -13.69 5.70
CA ASN A 150 -18.92 -13.73 4.58
C ASN A 150 -19.23 -12.31 4.09
N LYS A 151 -19.94 -12.22 2.97
CA LYS A 151 -20.29 -10.93 2.35
C LYS A 151 -21.03 -9.99 3.31
N LYS A 152 -21.96 -10.52 4.12
CA LYS A 152 -22.73 -9.72 5.10
C LYS A 152 -21.81 -9.07 6.14
N LEU A 153 -20.81 -9.82 6.64
CA LEU A 153 -19.82 -9.26 7.57
C LEU A 153 -18.98 -8.18 6.90
N ILE A 154 -18.51 -8.41 5.67
CA ILE A 154 -17.73 -7.43 4.91
C ILE A 154 -18.55 -6.14 4.69
N ASP A 155 -19.80 -6.28 4.26
CA ASP A 155 -20.71 -5.14 4.05
C ASP A 155 -20.96 -4.37 5.36
N GLN A 156 -21.09 -5.06 6.49
CA GLN A 156 -21.21 -4.41 7.81
C GLN A 156 -19.93 -3.65 8.17
N LEU A 157 -18.75 -4.25 7.99
CA LEU A 157 -17.47 -3.60 8.29
C LEU A 157 -17.24 -2.35 7.42
N ILE A 158 -17.69 -2.37 6.17
CA ILE A 158 -17.68 -1.22 5.27
C ILE A 158 -18.66 -0.15 5.76
N ALA A 159 -19.88 -0.53 6.15
CA ALA A 159 -20.89 0.39 6.65
C ALA A 159 -20.44 1.09 7.93
N ASP A 160 -19.88 0.35 8.89
CA ASP A 160 -19.38 0.89 10.16
C ASP A 160 -18.26 1.93 9.98
N ARG A 161 -17.48 1.80 8.90
CA ARG A 161 -16.35 2.68 8.57
C ARG A 161 -16.72 3.80 7.59
N THR A 162 -17.88 3.71 6.95
CA THR A 162 -18.31 4.70 5.96
C THR A 162 -18.89 5.91 6.66
N ASN A 163 -18.29 7.08 6.41
CA ASN A 163 -18.87 8.37 6.78
C ASN A 163 -19.36 9.09 5.51
N LEU A 164 -20.67 9.37 5.42
CA LEU A 164 -21.26 9.99 4.23
C LEU A 164 -20.72 11.40 3.97
N THR A 165 -20.53 12.20 5.02
CA THR A 165 -19.93 13.55 4.91
C THR A 165 -18.52 13.47 4.34
N VAL A 166 -17.74 12.47 4.75
CA VAL A 166 -16.38 12.24 4.21
C VAL A 166 -16.45 11.82 2.75
N LYS A 167 -17.39 10.94 2.37
CA LYS A 167 -17.56 10.51 0.97
C LYS A 167 -17.97 11.65 0.05
N ASP A 168 -18.91 12.48 0.49
CA ASP A 168 -19.34 13.65 -0.28
C ASP A 168 -18.22 14.68 -0.43
N ALA A 169 -17.46 14.93 0.65
CA ALA A 169 -16.30 15.81 0.61
C ALA A 169 -15.16 15.26 -0.26
N LEU A 170 -14.92 13.94 -0.22
CA LEU A 170 -13.93 13.28 -1.07
C LEU A 170 -14.31 13.41 -2.55
N LYS A 171 -15.59 13.19 -2.88
CA LYS A 171 -16.09 13.40 -4.23
C LYS A 171 -15.85 14.84 -4.68
N ASN A 172 -16.20 15.82 -3.84
CA ASN A 172 -15.94 17.23 -4.13
C ASN A 172 -14.44 17.51 -4.36
N LEU A 173 -13.55 16.92 -3.55
CA LEU A 173 -12.10 17.08 -3.67
C LEU A 173 -11.53 16.49 -4.97
N LEU A 174 -12.03 15.33 -5.39
CA LEU A 174 -11.60 14.65 -6.61
C LEU A 174 -12.09 15.37 -7.88
N GLU A 175 -13.30 15.92 -7.85
CA GLU A 175 -13.93 16.60 -8.98
C GLU A 175 -13.52 18.09 -9.08
N ALA A 176 -12.91 18.65 -8.04
CA ALA A 176 -12.57 20.07 -8.00
C ALA A 176 -11.59 20.50 -9.12
N PRO A 177 -11.82 21.66 -9.77
CA PRO A 177 -10.92 22.18 -10.79
C PRO A 177 -9.56 22.55 -10.18
N MET A 178 -8.49 22.50 -10.97
CA MET A 178 -7.14 22.83 -10.51
C MET A 178 -7.09 24.25 -9.91
N PRO A 179 -6.43 24.46 -8.74
CA PRO A 179 -6.26 25.80 -8.19
C PRO A 179 -5.33 26.60 -9.12
N GLY A 180 -5.82 27.71 -9.67
CA GLY A 180 -5.01 28.65 -10.46
C GLY A 180 -4.84 28.34 -11.96
N GLY A 181 -5.69 27.51 -12.56
CA GLY A 181 -5.63 27.24 -14.01
C GLY A 181 -6.24 28.35 -14.88
N ASN A 182 -5.41 29.11 -15.61
CA ASN A 182 -5.78 29.49 -16.98
C ASN A 182 -5.95 28.21 -17.82
N ALA A 183 -6.85 28.26 -18.81
CA ALA A 183 -7.27 27.14 -19.67
C ALA A 183 -6.13 26.19 -20.11
N PRO A 184 -6.43 24.89 -20.32
CA PRO A 184 -5.43 23.91 -20.72
C PRO A 184 -4.69 24.35 -21.99
N ARG A 185 -3.36 24.43 -21.90
CA ARG A 185 -2.50 24.68 -23.06
C ARG A 185 -2.69 23.55 -24.07
N ALA A 186 -3.05 23.91 -25.31
CA ALA A 186 -3.21 22.99 -26.43
C ALA A 186 -2.01 22.02 -26.55
N PRO A 187 -2.23 20.78 -27.01
CA PRO A 187 -1.15 19.80 -27.14
C PRO A 187 -0.06 20.34 -28.06
N ALA A 188 1.20 20.15 -27.64
CA ALA A 188 2.36 20.56 -28.43
C ALA A 188 2.33 19.84 -29.79
N ALA A 189 2.50 20.62 -30.86
CA ALA A 189 2.59 20.10 -32.22
C ALA A 189 3.66 19.00 -32.32
N PRO A 190 3.43 17.95 -33.14
CA PRO A 190 4.39 16.86 -33.28
C PRO A 190 5.73 17.38 -33.82
N LYS A 191 6.83 16.94 -33.18
CA LYS A 191 8.18 17.29 -33.61
C LYS A 191 8.43 16.74 -35.02
N ALA A 192 8.93 17.60 -35.91
CA ALA A 192 9.28 17.25 -37.28
C ALA A 192 10.27 16.07 -37.32
N PRO A 193 10.14 15.14 -38.29
CA PRO A 193 11.01 13.97 -38.38
C PRO A 193 12.46 14.38 -38.66
N LYS A 194 13.40 13.76 -37.93
CA LYS A 194 14.83 13.95 -38.15
C LYS A 194 15.21 13.41 -39.53
N ARG A 195 15.77 14.26 -40.38
CA ARG A 195 16.26 13.94 -41.72
C ARG A 195 17.36 12.88 -41.64
N ALA A 196 17.13 11.72 -42.25
CA ALA A 196 18.12 10.65 -42.35
C ALA A 196 19.32 11.12 -43.19
N LYS A 197 20.55 10.89 -42.70
CA LYS A 197 21.77 11.10 -43.48
C LYS A 197 21.87 9.96 -44.51
N LYS A 198 21.90 10.30 -45.80
CA LYS A 198 22.26 9.37 -46.88
C LYS A 198 23.73 8.96 -46.70
N ALA A 199 24.00 7.67 -46.56
CA ALA A 199 25.33 7.12 -46.76
C ALA A 199 25.63 7.15 -48.27
N ALA A 200 26.69 7.85 -48.66
CA ALA A 200 27.28 7.70 -49.98
C ALA A 200 28.08 6.40 -49.97
N VAL A 201 27.69 5.45 -50.83
CA VAL A 201 28.55 4.34 -51.22
C VAL A 201 29.36 4.86 -52.40
N GLU A 202 30.61 5.22 -52.15
CA GLU A 202 31.61 5.40 -53.20
C GLU A 202 31.95 4.01 -53.75
N GLY A 203 31.76 3.85 -55.05
CA GLY A 203 32.34 2.77 -55.83
C GLY A 203 33.04 3.39 -57.02
N LEU A 204 34.38 3.45 -56.99
CA LEU A 204 35.24 3.45 -58.16
C LEU A 204 36.69 3.23 -57.72
N PHE A 205 37.32 2.27 -58.39
CA PHE A 205 38.70 1.74 -58.34
C PHE A 205 38.92 0.51 -57.47
#